data_AF-A0A2H6BNU0-F1
#
_entry.id   AF-A0A2H6BNU0-F1
#
_cell.length_a   1.000
_cell.length_b   1.000
_cell.length_c   1.000
_cell.angle_alpha   90.00
_cell.angle_beta   90.00
_cell.angle_gamma   90.00
#
_symmetry.space_group_name_H-M   'P 1'
#
loop_
_entity.id
_entity.type
_entity.pdbx_description
1 polymer ?
#
loop_
_entity_poly.entity_id
_entity_poly.type
_entity_poly.pdbx_seq_one_letter_code
_entity_poly.pdbx_strand_id
1 'polypeptide(L)'
;MPFYIRFPSLITPVHCITQTEEPRTLTEIDQVWQHAKNDALGYFLWFYCRLAREKYIQLSPDCLETIALFPLYFQAISYWQDEDSGHWEETRKIEASSIGVVVAGLRELKRLLIETEINLTAENRRITLAFLADLIEIGEQGLYQILPAECLLPVPQARSYDAALLFLIYPLQVVETNIADQILNNVIVHLQGDYGIRRYLGDSFWCRDYRLIPPEIRTTVLTERENWLQEQGKGLNLGEEAQWCIFDPIISAIFALKFQSTGQEKYLNLQTHYFNRSLGQITGKDSPLGEFKCPELYYLEQGKYIPNDATPLLWTQANLQIALELIKKSLSQ
;
A
#
# COMPACT_ATOMS: atom_id res chain seq x y z
N MET A 1 6.80 -36.69 0.84
CA MET A 1 7.98 -35.86 1.17
C MET A 1 7.47 -34.46 1.47
N PRO A 2 7.49 -33.99 2.73
CA PRO A 2 7.10 -32.63 3.02
C PRO A 2 8.28 -31.70 2.68
N PHE A 3 8.08 -30.82 1.71
CA PHE A 3 8.97 -29.70 1.45
C PHE A 3 8.84 -28.71 2.60
N TYR A 4 9.78 -28.78 3.54
CA TYR A 4 9.99 -27.71 4.52
C TYR A 4 10.68 -26.55 3.80
N ILE A 5 9.91 -25.54 3.42
CA ILE A 5 10.47 -24.22 3.14
C ILE A 5 10.84 -23.63 4.51
N ARG A 6 12.09 -23.81 4.91
CA ARG A 6 12.69 -23.01 5.98
C ARG A 6 12.77 -21.59 5.45
N PHE A 7 12.01 -20.66 6.02
CA PHE A 7 12.28 -19.22 5.91
C PHE A 7 13.49 -18.93 6.80
N PRO A 8 14.71 -18.75 6.26
CA PRO A 8 15.82 -18.26 7.05
C PRO A 8 15.56 -16.76 7.24
N SER A 9 15.55 -16.31 8.49
CA SER A 9 15.38 -14.91 8.89
C SER A 9 14.08 -14.24 8.42
N LEU A 10 13.10 -14.19 9.32
CA LEU A 10 12.09 -13.13 9.36
C LEU A 10 12.81 -11.78 9.57
N ILE A 11 13.41 -11.26 8.51
CA ILE A 11 13.72 -9.84 8.37
C ILE A 11 12.80 -9.37 7.26
N THR A 12 11.58 -8.96 7.62
CA THR A 12 10.72 -7.99 6.88
C THR A 12 9.38 -7.85 7.62
N PRO A 13 8.74 -6.65 7.68
CA PRO A 13 9.02 -5.41 6.94
C PRO A 13 9.12 -4.21 7.91
N VAL A 14 10.19 -4.08 8.69
CA VAL A 14 10.43 -2.84 9.47
C VAL A 14 11.31 -1.87 8.69
N HIS A 15 12.08 -2.35 7.69
CA HIS A 15 12.95 -1.50 6.86
C HIS A 15 12.24 -0.59 5.87
N CYS A 16 10.94 -0.77 5.66
CA CYS A 16 10.15 0.21 4.91
C CYS A 16 9.64 1.35 5.80
N ILE A 17 9.80 1.26 7.12
CA ILE A 17 9.27 2.28 8.04
C ILE A 17 10.20 3.49 8.08
N THR A 18 11.51 3.31 7.96
CA THR A 18 12.44 4.42 7.78
C THR A 18 13.68 3.97 7.01
N GLN A 19 13.95 4.54 5.83
CA GLN A 19 15.30 4.49 5.20
C GLN A 19 16.31 5.34 6.00
N THR A 20 16.16 5.42 7.33
CA THR A 20 17.05 6.16 8.22
C THR A 20 18.22 5.32 8.62
N GLU A 21 18.27 4.02 8.37
CA GLU A 21 19.33 3.16 8.90
C GLU A 21 19.85 2.15 7.87
N GLU A 22 21.16 1.99 7.80
CA GLU A 22 21.77 0.99 6.92
C GLU A 22 21.44 -0.43 7.44
N PRO A 23 20.93 -1.35 6.61
CA PRO A 23 20.33 -2.58 7.11
C PRO A 23 21.21 -3.56 7.86
N ARG A 24 22.52 -3.49 7.68
CA ARG A 24 23.49 -4.42 8.26
C ARG A 24 24.11 -3.85 9.52
N THR A 25 24.14 -2.54 9.66
CA THR A 25 24.88 -1.82 10.69
C THR A 25 23.97 -1.01 11.61
N LEU A 26 22.71 -0.78 11.21
CA LEU A 26 21.74 0.08 11.90
C LEU A 26 22.27 1.51 12.12
N THR A 27 23.25 1.94 11.31
CA THR A 27 23.79 3.30 11.40
C THR A 27 22.86 4.25 10.69
N GLU A 28 22.62 5.40 11.30
CA GLU A 28 21.78 6.44 10.73
C GLU A 28 22.32 6.92 9.37
N ILE A 29 21.46 6.93 8.36
CA ILE A 29 21.73 7.44 7.02
C ILE A 29 21.34 8.92 7.03
N ASP A 30 22.34 9.79 6.94
CA ASP A 30 22.15 11.24 6.86
C ASP A 30 21.69 11.64 5.44
N GLN A 31 20.42 11.38 5.14
CA GLN A 31 19.76 11.79 3.91
C GLN A 31 18.40 12.43 4.22
N VAL A 32 18.06 13.48 3.48
CA VAL A 32 16.73 14.10 3.57
C VAL A 32 15.71 13.16 2.94
N TRP A 33 14.79 12.66 3.75
CA TRP A 33 13.72 11.75 3.30
C TRP A 33 12.37 12.10 3.93
N GLN A 34 11.29 11.71 3.28
CA GLN A 34 9.93 11.93 3.76
C GLN A 34 9.54 10.86 4.79
N HIS A 35 9.95 11.06 6.05
CA HIS A 35 9.84 10.06 7.11
C HIS A 35 8.47 9.94 7.79
N ALA A 36 7.61 10.96 7.68
CA ALA A 36 6.28 10.91 8.29
C ALA A 36 5.40 9.97 7.46
N LYS A 37 5.18 8.73 7.93
CA LYS A 37 4.44 7.68 7.24
C LYS A 37 3.57 6.89 8.21
N ASN A 38 2.34 7.35 8.41
CA ASN A 38 1.42 6.72 9.34
C ASN A 38 0.87 5.40 8.79
N ASP A 39 0.78 5.27 7.47
CA ASP A 39 0.48 4.01 6.77
C ASP A 39 1.48 2.90 7.15
N ALA A 40 2.78 3.17 7.10
CA ALA A 40 3.80 2.18 7.40
C ALA A 40 3.71 1.67 8.85
N LEU A 41 3.51 2.59 9.80
CA LEU A 41 3.29 2.26 11.21
C LEU A 41 1.98 1.48 11.43
N GLY A 42 0.91 1.88 10.74
CA GLY A 42 -0.37 1.19 10.81
C GLY A 42 -0.31 -0.22 10.22
N TYR A 43 0.39 -0.43 9.10
CA TYR A 43 0.59 -1.75 8.50
C TYR A 43 1.40 -2.66 9.41
N PHE A 44 2.45 -2.14 10.06
CA PHE A 44 3.20 -2.91 11.05
C PHE A 44 2.27 -3.39 12.16
N LEU A 45 1.52 -2.48 12.78
CA LEU A 45 0.60 -2.84 13.86
C LEU A 45 -0.44 -3.87 13.38
N TRP A 46 -1.07 -3.62 12.24
CA TRP A 46 -2.06 -4.51 11.64
C TRP A 46 -1.50 -5.91 11.39
N PHE A 47 -0.38 -6.01 10.67
CA PHE A 47 0.16 -7.30 10.25
C PHE A 47 0.75 -8.06 11.44
N TYR A 48 1.47 -7.38 12.34
CA TYR A 48 2.09 -8.01 13.49
C TYR A 48 1.03 -8.54 14.49
N CYS A 49 0.00 -7.74 14.80
CA CYS A 49 -1.11 -8.21 15.63
C CYS A 49 -1.85 -9.38 14.97
N ARG A 50 -2.05 -9.36 13.66
CA ARG A 50 -2.66 -10.47 12.92
C ARG A 50 -1.83 -11.75 13.01
N LEU A 51 -0.52 -11.67 12.78
CA LEU A 51 0.38 -12.82 12.90
C LEU A 51 0.36 -13.40 14.31
N ALA A 52 0.33 -12.56 15.34
CA ALA A 52 0.25 -13.00 16.73
C ALA A 52 -1.08 -13.71 17.01
N ARG A 53 -2.20 -13.13 16.56
CA ARG A 53 -3.55 -13.68 16.71
C ARG A 53 -3.71 -15.02 15.99
N GLU A 54 -3.13 -15.13 14.79
CA GLU A 54 -3.07 -16.37 14.00
C GLU A 54 -1.96 -17.34 14.47
N LYS A 55 -1.25 -17.01 15.56
CA LYS A 55 -0.22 -17.84 16.21
C LYS A 55 1.01 -18.16 15.36
N TYR A 56 1.29 -17.33 14.35
CA TYR A 56 2.52 -17.41 13.57
C TYR A 56 3.72 -16.80 14.30
N ILE A 57 3.49 -15.92 15.27
CA ILE A 57 4.51 -15.34 16.13
C ILE A 57 4.09 -15.42 17.61
N GLN A 58 5.07 -15.44 18.50
CA GLN A 58 4.85 -15.31 19.95
C GLN A 58 5.23 -13.91 20.41
N LEU A 59 4.40 -13.31 21.26
CA LEU A 59 4.64 -11.98 21.79
C LEU A 59 5.53 -12.06 23.03
N SER A 60 6.75 -11.53 22.91
CA SER A 60 7.62 -11.31 24.07
C SER A 60 7.16 -10.07 24.86
N PRO A 61 7.59 -9.91 26.12
CA PRO A 61 7.33 -8.69 26.89
C PRO A 61 7.75 -7.40 26.15
N ASP A 62 8.92 -7.38 25.52
CA ASP A 62 9.44 -6.22 24.77
C ASP A 62 8.56 -5.90 23.55
N CYS A 63 8.02 -6.94 22.90
CA CYS A 63 7.06 -6.77 21.81
C CYS A 63 5.76 -6.13 22.31
N LEU A 64 5.27 -6.54 23.49
CA LEU A 64 4.05 -5.97 24.08
C LEU A 64 4.24 -4.50 24.47
N GLU A 65 5.39 -4.15 25.04
CA GLU A 65 5.74 -2.75 25.33
C GLU A 65 5.76 -1.91 24.05
N THR A 66 6.42 -2.42 22.99
CA THR A 66 6.47 -1.74 21.68
C THR A 66 5.08 -1.55 21.08
N ILE A 67 4.25 -2.60 21.08
CA ILE A 67 2.87 -2.53 20.54
C ILE A 67 2.02 -1.51 21.32
N ALA A 68 2.23 -1.40 22.64
CA ALA A 68 1.49 -0.46 23.48
C ALA A 68 1.80 1.02 23.17
N LEU A 69 2.95 1.33 22.56
CA LEU A 69 3.31 2.69 22.16
C LEU A 69 2.52 3.19 20.95
N PHE A 70 2.14 2.32 20.01
CA PHE A 70 1.42 2.72 18.79
C PHE A 70 0.13 3.52 19.05
N PRO A 71 -0.85 3.04 19.84
CA PRO A 71 -2.08 3.80 20.08
C PRO A 71 -1.82 5.12 20.83
N LEU A 72 -0.78 5.19 21.67
CA LEU A 72 -0.38 6.45 22.33
C LEU A 72 0.21 7.44 21.32
N TYR A 73 1.08 6.96 20.44
CA TYR A 73 1.67 7.75 19.36
C TYR A 73 0.60 8.28 18.41
N PHE A 74 -0.28 7.42 17.91
CA PHE A 74 -1.37 7.80 17.00
C PHE A 74 -2.31 8.83 17.62
N GLN A 75 -2.59 8.72 18.93
CA GLN A 75 -3.32 9.75 19.65
C GLN A 75 -2.53 11.07 19.71
N ALA A 76 -1.24 11.02 20.04
CA ALA A 76 -0.40 12.21 20.23
C ALA A 76 -0.28 13.05 18.95
N ILE A 77 -0.15 12.40 17.79
CA ILE A 77 -0.08 13.10 16.49
C ILE A 77 -1.46 13.46 15.94
N SER A 78 -2.54 13.03 16.59
CA SER A 78 -3.90 13.14 16.04
C SER A 78 -3.98 12.59 14.61
N TYR A 79 -3.65 11.30 14.43
CA TYR A 79 -3.38 10.69 13.11
C TYR A 79 -4.49 10.88 12.05
N TRP A 80 -5.73 11.20 12.46
CA TRP A 80 -6.85 11.50 11.56
C TRP A 80 -6.80 12.90 10.93
N GLN A 81 -5.87 13.75 11.38
CA GLN A 81 -5.62 15.12 10.91
C GLN A 81 -4.13 15.36 10.58
N ASP A 82 -3.25 14.41 10.90
CA ASP A 82 -1.82 14.54 10.65
C ASP A 82 -1.55 14.51 9.14
N GLU A 83 -0.73 15.45 8.69
CA GLU A 83 -0.24 15.45 7.32
C GLU A 83 1.01 14.57 7.21
N ASP A 84 0.91 13.47 6.47
CA ASP A 84 1.97 12.50 6.29
C ASP A 84 2.24 12.26 4.80
N SER A 85 3.29 11.49 4.52
CA SER A 85 3.86 11.31 3.18
C SER A 85 3.23 10.11 2.44
N GLY A 86 2.38 9.35 3.13
CA GLY A 86 1.63 8.21 2.62
C GLY A 86 2.46 7.09 2.00
N HIS A 87 1.76 6.22 1.27
CA HIS A 87 2.35 5.07 0.54
C HIS A 87 3.37 5.48 -0.51
N TRP A 88 3.31 6.73 -0.96
CA TRP A 88 4.08 7.26 -2.08
C TRP A 88 5.29 8.08 -1.67
N GLU A 89 5.44 8.36 -0.39
CA GLU A 89 6.59 9.08 0.19
C GLU A 89 6.74 10.50 -0.41
N GLU A 90 5.60 11.13 -0.66
CA GLU A 90 5.50 12.42 -1.34
C GLU A 90 5.32 13.58 -0.34
N THR A 91 5.06 14.77 -0.85
CA THR A 91 4.74 15.94 -0.03
C THR A 91 3.59 15.62 0.92
N ARG A 92 3.76 16.01 2.18
CA ARG A 92 2.81 15.72 3.25
C ARG A 92 1.42 16.28 2.96
N LYS A 93 0.41 15.50 3.32
CA LYS A 93 -1.01 15.86 3.27
C LYS A 93 -1.83 14.90 4.13
N ILE A 94 -3.11 15.20 4.32
CA ILE A 94 -4.03 14.28 5.01
C ILE A 94 -4.42 13.17 4.02
N GLU A 95 -3.89 11.96 4.24
CA GLU A 95 -4.11 10.78 3.39
C GLU A 95 -5.18 9.85 3.96
N ALA A 96 -6.27 9.65 3.20
CA ALA A 96 -7.31 8.68 3.54
C ALA A 96 -6.72 7.26 3.62
N SER A 97 -5.77 6.94 2.74
CA SER A 97 -5.10 5.66 2.73
C SER A 97 -4.27 5.43 4.01
N SER A 98 -3.56 6.44 4.52
CA SER A 98 -2.87 6.37 5.82
C SER A 98 -3.82 6.22 7.01
N ILE A 99 -4.88 7.04 7.07
CA ILE A 99 -5.87 6.98 8.15
C ILE A 99 -6.51 5.59 8.21
N GLY A 100 -6.93 5.05 7.05
CA GLY A 100 -7.56 3.74 6.97
C GLY A 100 -6.63 2.60 7.40
N VAL A 101 -5.34 2.69 7.11
CA VAL A 101 -4.34 1.71 7.56
C VAL A 101 -4.16 1.75 9.07
N VAL A 102 -4.10 2.94 9.69
CA VAL A 102 -4.05 3.07 11.16
C VAL A 102 -5.31 2.50 11.81
N VAL A 103 -6.50 2.79 11.26
CA VAL A 103 -7.77 2.20 11.72
C VAL A 103 -7.70 0.67 11.65
N ALA A 104 -7.16 0.10 10.57
CA ALA A 104 -6.98 -1.34 10.45
C ALA A 104 -6.07 -1.91 11.55
N GLY A 105 -4.95 -1.24 11.82
CA GLY A 105 -4.00 -1.61 12.88
C GLY A 105 -4.63 -1.60 14.27
N LEU A 106 -5.32 -0.51 14.61
CA LEU A 106 -6.01 -0.38 15.89
C LEU A 106 -7.13 -1.42 16.06
N ARG A 107 -7.90 -1.71 14.99
CA ARG A 107 -8.94 -2.75 15.00
C ARG A 107 -8.32 -4.14 15.25
N GLU A 108 -7.20 -4.46 14.61
CA GLU A 108 -6.54 -5.76 14.81
C GLU A 108 -5.90 -5.87 16.19
N LEU A 109 -5.30 -4.78 16.71
CA LEU A 109 -4.82 -4.71 18.09
C LEU A 109 -5.97 -4.95 19.08
N LYS A 110 -7.11 -4.30 18.90
CA LYS A 110 -8.29 -4.48 19.75
C LYS A 110 -8.77 -5.93 19.74
N ARG A 111 -8.79 -6.60 18.57
CA ARG A 111 -9.12 -8.03 18.46
C ARG A 111 -8.13 -8.91 19.22
N LEU A 112 -6.82 -8.65 19.07
CA LEU A 112 -5.78 -9.37 19.79
C LEU A 112 -6.01 -9.28 21.32
N LEU A 113 -6.31 -8.09 21.85
CA LEU A 113 -6.58 -7.92 23.28
C LEU A 113 -7.82 -8.68 23.77
N ILE A 114 -8.88 -8.69 22.95
CA ILE A 114 -10.11 -9.42 23.28
C ILE A 114 -9.86 -10.93 23.29
N GLU A 115 -9.14 -11.47 22.30
CA GLU A 115 -8.93 -12.92 22.15
C GLU A 115 -7.89 -13.50 23.13
N THR A 116 -6.94 -12.68 23.60
CA THR A 116 -5.81 -13.15 24.42
C THR A 116 -5.87 -12.71 25.88
N GLU A 117 -6.74 -11.75 26.22
CA GLU A 117 -6.82 -11.13 27.56
C GLU A 117 -5.49 -10.52 28.06
N ILE A 118 -4.57 -10.22 27.15
CA ILE A 118 -3.29 -9.58 27.47
C ILE A 118 -3.52 -8.13 27.94
N ASN A 119 -2.76 -7.72 28.96
CA ASN A 119 -2.74 -6.34 29.41
C ASN A 119 -1.58 -5.59 28.76
N LEU A 120 -1.89 -4.48 28.09
CA LEU A 120 -0.89 -3.59 27.51
C LEU A 120 -0.76 -2.31 28.34
N THR A 121 0.48 -1.96 28.65
CA THR A 121 0.84 -0.73 29.36
C THR A 121 2.11 -0.17 28.73
N ALA A 122 2.11 1.12 28.44
CA ALA A 122 3.29 1.89 28.06
C ALA A 122 3.21 3.26 28.72
N GLU A 123 4.35 3.84 29.08
CA GLU A 123 4.43 5.18 29.71
C GLU A 123 3.51 5.35 30.93
N ASN A 124 3.42 4.33 31.79
CA ASN A 124 2.51 4.27 32.95
C ASN A 124 1.02 4.39 32.62
N ARG A 125 0.63 4.18 31.35
CA ARG A 125 -0.74 4.27 30.87
C ARG A 125 -1.20 2.92 30.33
N ARG A 126 -2.31 2.41 30.87
CA ARG A 126 -2.93 1.17 30.39
C ARG A 126 -3.67 1.44 29.08
N ILE A 127 -3.43 0.60 28.08
CA ILE A 127 -4.18 0.61 26.82
C ILE A 127 -5.47 -0.18 27.04
N THR A 128 -6.60 0.51 27.12
CA THR A 128 -7.91 -0.11 27.37
C THR A 128 -8.68 -0.32 26.08
N LEU A 129 -9.62 -1.27 26.07
CA LEU A 129 -10.53 -1.49 24.94
C LEU A 129 -11.39 -0.26 24.63
N ALA A 130 -11.74 0.53 25.65
CA ALA A 130 -12.47 1.79 25.49
C ALA A 130 -11.59 2.84 24.80
N PHE A 131 -10.34 3.02 25.24
CA PHE A 131 -9.40 3.94 24.59
C PHE A 131 -9.18 3.59 23.11
N LEU A 132 -9.01 2.29 22.79
CA LEU A 132 -8.90 1.86 21.40
C LEU A 132 -10.19 2.10 20.62
N ALA A 133 -11.36 1.90 21.23
CA ALA A 133 -12.64 2.14 20.57
C ALA A 133 -12.82 3.61 20.19
N ASP A 134 -12.54 4.53 21.13
CA ASP A 134 -12.65 5.97 20.89
C ASP A 134 -11.69 6.41 19.77
N LEU A 135 -10.45 5.92 19.80
CA LEU A 135 -9.44 6.26 18.80
C LEU A 135 -9.80 5.74 17.40
N ILE A 136 -10.33 4.51 17.32
CA ILE A 136 -10.84 3.91 16.07
C ILE A 136 -12.01 4.72 15.53
N GLU A 137 -12.98 5.11 16.38
CA GLU A 137 -14.16 5.87 15.97
C GLU A 137 -13.78 7.22 15.36
N ILE A 138 -12.84 7.93 15.97
CA ILE A 138 -12.34 9.20 15.44
C ILE A 138 -11.70 9.01 14.05
N GLY A 139 -10.89 7.96 13.87
CA GLY A 139 -10.30 7.66 12.56
C GLY A 139 -11.33 7.27 11.51
N GLU A 140 -12.34 6.49 11.87
CA GLU A 140 -13.45 6.13 10.98
C GLU A 140 -14.25 7.36 10.55
N GLN A 141 -14.51 8.30 11.47
CA GLN A 141 -15.16 9.58 11.16
C GLN A 141 -14.31 10.44 10.22
N GLY A 142 -13.00 10.54 10.45
CA GLY A 142 -12.08 11.24 9.55
C GLY A 142 -12.04 10.60 8.16
N LEU A 143 -11.97 9.28 8.09
CA LEU A 143 -11.98 8.53 6.83
C LEU A 143 -13.29 8.76 6.05
N TYR A 144 -14.44 8.73 6.72
CA TYR A 144 -15.74 8.98 6.11
C TYR A 144 -15.86 10.37 5.48
N GLN A 145 -15.18 11.38 6.04
CA GLN A 145 -15.20 12.74 5.51
C GLN A 145 -14.38 12.89 4.22
N ILE A 146 -13.37 12.05 4.02
CA ILE A 146 -12.44 12.16 2.88
C ILE A 146 -12.86 11.24 1.74
N LEU A 147 -13.28 10.01 2.05
CA LEU A 147 -13.64 9.03 1.05
C LEU A 147 -14.84 9.49 0.20
N PRO A 148 -14.87 9.15 -1.11
CA PRO A 148 -14.00 8.20 -1.82
C PRO A 148 -12.71 8.84 -2.40
N ALA A 149 -12.38 10.07 -2.04
CA ALA A 149 -11.14 10.71 -2.44
C ALA A 149 -9.97 10.24 -1.55
N GLU A 150 -8.74 10.50 -2.00
CA GLU A 150 -7.53 10.29 -1.20
C GLU A 150 -7.24 11.49 -0.30
N CYS A 151 -7.40 12.70 -0.84
CA CYS A 151 -7.14 13.94 -0.10
C CYS A 151 -8.06 15.07 -0.60
N LEU A 152 -8.65 15.81 0.34
CA LEU A 152 -9.53 16.96 0.08
C LEU A 152 -8.87 18.33 0.29
N LEU A 153 -7.58 18.36 0.67
CA LEU A 153 -6.85 19.63 0.75
C LEU A 153 -6.83 20.33 -0.62
N PRO A 154 -6.68 21.66 -0.68
CA PRO A 154 -6.59 22.38 -1.95
C PRO A 154 -5.44 21.89 -2.84
N VAL A 155 -5.49 22.25 -4.13
CA VAL A 155 -4.39 22.04 -5.08
C VAL A 155 -3.11 22.70 -4.53
N PRO A 156 -1.94 22.05 -4.61
CA PRO A 156 -1.64 20.82 -5.38
C PRO A 156 -1.91 19.48 -4.67
N GLN A 157 -2.30 19.46 -3.39
CA GLN A 157 -2.47 18.22 -2.61
C GLN A 157 -3.76 17.47 -2.93
N ALA A 158 -4.78 18.16 -3.45
CA ALA A 158 -6.08 17.59 -3.83
C ALA A 158 -5.91 16.31 -4.66
N ARG A 159 -6.54 15.21 -4.21
CA ARG A 159 -6.45 13.93 -4.91
C ARG A 159 -7.77 13.17 -4.87
N SER A 160 -8.55 13.31 -5.95
CA SER A 160 -9.87 12.69 -6.09
C SER A 160 -9.81 11.17 -6.28
N TYR A 161 -8.74 10.68 -6.89
CA TYR A 161 -8.54 9.26 -7.19
C TYR A 161 -7.09 8.88 -6.89
N ASP A 162 -6.90 7.83 -6.09
CA ASP A 162 -5.60 7.22 -5.83
C ASP A 162 -5.78 5.71 -5.70
N ALA A 163 -4.89 4.94 -6.32
CA ALA A 163 -4.90 3.50 -6.27
C ALA A 163 -4.48 2.93 -4.90
N ALA A 164 -3.85 3.74 -4.03
CA ALA A 164 -3.59 3.38 -2.63
C ALA A 164 -4.88 3.04 -1.87
N LEU A 165 -6.00 3.67 -2.22
CA LEU A 165 -7.32 3.38 -1.64
C LEU A 165 -7.78 1.93 -1.85
N LEU A 166 -7.27 1.21 -2.86
CA LEU A 166 -7.57 -0.21 -3.04
C LEU A 166 -7.15 -1.05 -1.84
N PHE A 167 -6.08 -0.64 -1.13
CA PHE A 167 -5.61 -1.36 0.05
C PHE A 167 -6.60 -1.33 1.22
N LEU A 168 -7.43 -0.29 1.29
CA LEU A 168 -8.50 -0.17 2.27
C LEU A 168 -9.61 -1.19 2.03
N ILE A 169 -9.85 -1.55 0.76
CA ILE A 169 -10.80 -2.60 0.38
C ILE A 169 -10.15 -3.97 0.62
N TYR A 170 -8.93 -4.18 0.11
CA TYR A 170 -8.18 -5.41 0.30
C TYR A 170 -6.67 -5.14 0.40
N PRO A 171 -5.97 -5.63 1.43
CA PRO A 171 -6.40 -6.67 2.37
C PRO A 171 -7.12 -6.16 3.63
N LEU A 172 -7.12 -4.84 3.86
CA LEU A 172 -7.48 -4.26 5.16
C LEU A 172 -8.97 -4.36 5.49
N GLN A 173 -9.84 -4.28 4.47
CA GLN A 173 -11.29 -4.39 4.61
C GLN A 173 -11.85 -3.42 5.65
N VAL A 174 -11.44 -2.15 5.56
CA VAL A 174 -11.83 -1.09 6.51
C VAL A 174 -12.94 -0.17 6.01
N VAL A 175 -13.32 -0.28 4.74
CA VAL A 175 -14.34 0.56 4.10
C VAL A 175 -15.65 -0.20 3.87
N GLU A 176 -16.77 0.53 3.91
CA GLU A 176 -18.10 -0.01 3.61
C GLU A 176 -18.25 -0.36 2.13
N THR A 177 -19.12 -1.32 1.81
CA THR A 177 -19.27 -1.90 0.45
C THR A 177 -19.58 -0.86 -0.63
N ASN A 178 -20.45 0.11 -0.37
CA ASN A 178 -20.81 1.17 -1.32
C ASN A 178 -19.61 2.08 -1.64
N ILE A 179 -18.83 2.46 -0.62
CA ILE A 179 -17.63 3.28 -0.78
C ILE A 179 -16.52 2.48 -1.45
N ALA A 180 -16.35 1.21 -1.08
CA ALA A 180 -15.43 0.28 -1.73
C ALA A 180 -15.72 0.16 -3.24
N ASP A 181 -17.00 0.03 -3.61
CA ASP A 181 -17.42 -0.04 -5.02
C ASP A 181 -17.14 1.26 -5.77
N GLN A 182 -17.32 2.40 -5.11
CA GLN A 182 -17.02 3.70 -5.70
C GLN A 182 -15.51 3.90 -5.90
N ILE A 183 -14.68 3.55 -4.91
CA ILE A 183 -13.21 3.58 -5.01
C ILE A 183 -12.74 2.67 -6.15
N LEU A 184 -13.21 1.41 -6.16
CA LEU A 184 -12.85 0.44 -7.19
C LEU A 184 -13.21 0.95 -8.59
N ASN A 185 -14.43 1.47 -8.75
CA ASN A 185 -14.86 2.05 -10.02
C ASN A 185 -14.00 3.26 -10.42
N ASN A 186 -13.70 4.16 -9.49
CA ASN A 186 -12.85 5.31 -9.76
C ASN A 186 -11.46 4.91 -10.27
N VAL A 187 -10.84 3.92 -9.63
CA VAL A 187 -9.52 3.41 -10.04
C VAL A 187 -9.60 2.77 -11.43
N ILE A 188 -10.60 1.92 -11.69
CA ILE A 188 -10.77 1.25 -12.98
C ILE A 188 -11.02 2.27 -14.11
N VAL A 189 -11.88 3.26 -13.88
CA VAL A 189 -12.27 4.23 -14.91
C VAL A 189 -11.20 5.28 -15.18
N HIS A 190 -10.51 5.75 -14.14
CA HIS A 190 -9.62 6.91 -14.26
C HIS A 190 -8.13 6.54 -14.28
N LEU A 191 -7.73 5.43 -13.65
CA LEU A 191 -6.31 5.13 -13.41
C LEU A 191 -5.80 3.91 -14.18
N GLN A 192 -6.68 2.98 -14.57
CA GLN A 192 -6.29 1.80 -15.34
C GLN A 192 -5.70 2.20 -16.70
N GLY A 193 -4.57 1.58 -17.04
CA GLY A 193 -4.00 1.61 -18.38
C GLY A 193 -3.91 0.21 -18.97
N ASP A 194 -3.28 0.12 -20.14
CA ASP A 194 -3.19 -1.13 -20.89
C ASP A 194 -2.32 -2.18 -20.18
N TYR A 195 -1.24 -1.76 -19.51
CA TYR A 195 -0.24 -2.60 -18.87
C TYR A 195 -0.45 -2.75 -17.36
N GLY A 196 -0.97 -1.74 -16.68
CA GLY A 196 -1.15 -1.72 -15.23
C GLY A 196 -2.05 -0.58 -14.79
N ILE A 197 -1.90 -0.14 -13.54
CA ILE A 197 -2.74 0.90 -12.95
C ILE A 197 -1.86 2.04 -12.44
N ARG A 198 -2.20 3.28 -12.80
CA ARG A 198 -1.49 4.48 -12.32
C ARG A 198 -1.75 4.67 -10.83
N ARG A 199 -0.80 5.26 -10.09
CA ARG A 199 -1.02 5.61 -8.68
C ARG A 199 -2.13 6.65 -8.56
N TYR A 200 -2.00 7.76 -9.28
CA TYR A 200 -2.98 8.83 -9.38
C TYR A 200 -2.73 9.61 -10.68
N LEU A 201 -3.65 10.51 -11.04
CA LEU A 201 -3.51 11.34 -12.25
C LEU A 201 -2.41 12.38 -12.07
N GLY A 202 -1.55 12.54 -13.07
CA GLY A 202 -0.48 13.54 -13.01
C GLY A 202 0.76 13.07 -12.24
N ASP A 203 0.88 11.79 -11.91
CA ASP A 203 2.07 11.24 -11.29
C ASP A 203 3.29 11.30 -12.24
N SER A 204 4.31 12.08 -11.83
CA SER A 204 5.54 12.28 -12.59
C SER A 204 6.63 11.23 -12.29
N PHE A 205 6.44 10.35 -11.30
CA PHE A 205 7.44 9.33 -10.98
C PHE A 205 7.42 8.22 -12.04
N TRP A 206 8.60 7.88 -12.58
CA TRP A 206 8.73 7.02 -13.76
C TRP A 206 7.83 7.44 -14.94
N CYS A 207 7.58 8.74 -15.13
CA CYS A 207 6.84 9.21 -16.31
C CYS A 207 7.60 8.94 -17.61
N ARG A 208 6.98 9.31 -18.75
CA ARG A 208 7.60 9.17 -20.06
C ARG A 208 9.06 9.68 -20.10
N ASP A 209 9.92 8.87 -20.71
CA ASP A 209 11.35 9.12 -20.91
C ASP A 209 12.09 9.48 -19.60
N TYR A 210 11.70 8.85 -18.50
CA TYR A 210 12.24 9.05 -17.15
C TYR A 210 13.78 9.07 -17.09
N ARG A 211 14.45 8.26 -17.91
CA ARG A 211 15.92 8.20 -17.94
C ARG A 211 16.59 9.46 -18.51
N LEU A 212 15.84 10.40 -19.08
CA LEU A 212 16.36 11.71 -19.46
C LEU A 212 16.39 12.71 -18.30
N ILE A 213 15.64 12.43 -17.24
CA ILE A 213 15.65 13.25 -16.02
C ILE A 213 17.03 13.08 -15.35
N PRO A 214 17.68 14.16 -14.89
CA PRO A 214 18.95 14.07 -14.19
C PRO A 214 18.85 13.17 -12.95
N PRO A 215 19.81 12.23 -12.73
CA PRO A 215 19.76 11.28 -11.62
C PRO A 215 19.50 11.91 -10.25
N GLU A 216 20.05 13.09 -10.01
CA GLU A 216 19.95 13.87 -8.78
C GLU A 216 18.53 14.32 -8.44
N ILE A 217 17.61 14.40 -9.40
CA ILE A 217 16.22 14.84 -9.20
C ILE A 217 15.17 13.78 -9.56
N ARG A 218 15.62 12.58 -9.93
CA ARG A 218 14.71 11.47 -10.29
C ARG A 218 13.82 11.06 -9.13
N THR A 219 14.44 10.88 -7.98
CA THR A 219 13.82 10.35 -6.75
C THR A 219 13.65 11.42 -5.67
N THR A 220 13.91 12.70 -5.96
CA THR A 220 13.71 13.79 -5.01
C THR A 220 12.24 14.22 -4.94
N VAL A 221 11.97 15.25 -4.14
CA VAL A 221 10.64 15.80 -3.93
C VAL A 221 9.99 16.15 -5.28
N LEU A 222 8.74 15.70 -5.44
CA LEU A 222 7.92 15.80 -6.66
C LEU A 222 8.02 17.18 -7.36
N THR A 223 8.09 18.26 -6.59
CA THR A 223 8.22 19.64 -7.09
C THR A 223 9.47 19.91 -7.93
N GLU A 224 10.64 19.35 -7.58
CA GLU A 224 11.88 19.58 -8.33
C GLU A 224 11.80 18.94 -9.72
N ARG A 225 11.31 17.69 -9.77
CA ARG A 225 11.12 16.94 -11.01
C ARG A 225 10.09 17.61 -11.92
N GLU A 226 8.97 18.06 -11.37
CA GLU A 226 7.92 18.74 -12.13
C GLU A 226 8.40 20.07 -12.72
N ASN A 227 9.14 20.87 -11.94
CA ASN A 227 9.73 22.11 -12.43
C ASN A 227 10.70 21.83 -13.58
N TRP A 228 11.59 20.85 -13.44
CA TRP A 228 12.50 20.46 -14.51
C TRP A 228 11.76 20.01 -15.77
N LEU A 229 10.73 19.17 -15.63
CA LEU A 229 9.92 18.71 -16.77
C LEU A 229 9.26 19.89 -17.50
N GLN A 230 8.74 20.88 -16.76
CA GLN A 230 8.18 22.10 -17.34
C GLN A 230 9.22 22.93 -18.08
N GLU A 231 10.39 23.16 -17.47
CA GLU A 231 11.50 23.92 -18.07
C GLU A 231 12.01 23.28 -19.37
N GLN A 232 12.00 21.95 -19.46
CA GLN A 232 12.38 21.22 -20.67
C GLN A 232 11.27 21.15 -21.73
N GLY A 233 10.11 21.77 -21.50
CA GLY A 233 8.94 21.67 -22.39
C GLY A 233 8.37 20.26 -22.48
N LYS A 234 8.61 19.43 -21.45
CA LYS A 234 8.22 18.02 -21.34
C LYS A 234 7.21 17.82 -20.20
N GLY A 235 6.26 18.75 -20.07
CA GLY A 235 5.15 18.60 -19.14
C GLY A 235 4.48 17.23 -19.31
N LEU A 236 4.15 16.60 -18.18
CA LEU A 236 3.50 15.30 -18.14
C LEU A 236 2.15 15.38 -18.85
N ASN A 237 1.92 14.53 -19.86
CA ASN A 237 0.59 14.37 -20.44
C ASN A 237 -0.18 13.30 -19.68
N LEU A 238 -1.47 13.55 -19.45
CA LEU A 238 -2.37 12.53 -18.92
C LEU A 238 -2.35 11.31 -19.83
N GLY A 239 -2.13 10.14 -19.23
CA GLY A 239 -2.01 8.88 -19.93
C GLY A 239 -0.57 8.39 -20.09
N GLU A 240 0.44 9.25 -19.92
CA GLU A 240 1.86 8.93 -20.01
C GLU A 240 2.53 8.61 -18.66
N GLU A 241 1.74 8.53 -17.59
CA GLU A 241 2.20 8.11 -16.26
C GLU A 241 2.61 6.62 -16.26
N ALA A 242 3.48 6.28 -15.33
CA ALA A 242 3.82 4.89 -15.05
C ALA A 242 2.57 4.07 -14.68
N GLN A 243 2.54 2.84 -15.17
CA GLN A 243 1.48 1.88 -14.88
C GLN A 243 2.03 0.78 -13.98
N TRP A 244 1.56 0.76 -12.73
CA TRP A 244 2.08 -0.10 -11.68
C TRP A 244 1.44 -1.47 -11.71
N CYS A 245 2.25 -2.49 -11.41
CA CYS A 245 1.86 -3.90 -11.44
C CYS A 245 1.31 -4.40 -10.10
N ILE A 246 1.39 -3.57 -9.03
CA ILE A 246 0.97 -3.98 -7.69
C ILE A 246 -0.56 -4.06 -7.51
N PHE A 247 -1.35 -3.47 -8.41
CA PHE A 247 -2.78 -3.22 -8.20
C PHE A 247 -3.72 -4.22 -8.89
N ASP A 248 -3.42 -4.66 -10.12
CA ASP A 248 -4.22 -5.70 -10.80
C ASP A 248 -4.43 -6.97 -9.92
N PRO A 249 -3.41 -7.49 -9.20
CA PRO A 249 -3.64 -8.63 -8.31
C PRO A 249 -4.55 -8.28 -7.12
N ILE A 250 -4.52 -7.03 -6.63
CA ILE A 250 -5.42 -6.57 -5.56
C ILE A 250 -6.86 -6.46 -6.08
N ILE A 251 -7.08 -5.92 -7.29
CA ILE A 251 -8.40 -5.90 -7.90
C ILE A 251 -8.93 -7.32 -8.12
N SER A 252 -8.08 -8.24 -8.58
CA SER A 252 -8.44 -9.66 -8.65
C SER A 252 -8.88 -10.19 -7.29
N ALA A 253 -8.12 -9.91 -6.21
CA ALA A 253 -8.49 -10.30 -4.86
C ALA A 253 -9.84 -9.71 -4.39
N ILE A 254 -10.12 -8.45 -4.70
CA ILE A 254 -11.40 -7.80 -4.38
C ILE A 254 -12.56 -8.53 -5.08
N PHE A 255 -12.42 -8.85 -6.38
CA PHE A 255 -13.45 -9.61 -7.09
C PHE A 255 -13.57 -11.05 -6.60
N ALA A 256 -12.48 -11.67 -6.10
CA ALA A 256 -12.54 -12.96 -5.43
C ALA A 256 -13.46 -12.93 -4.22
N LEU A 257 -13.33 -11.92 -3.35
CA LEU A 257 -14.19 -11.76 -2.19
C LEU A 257 -15.66 -11.55 -2.59
N LYS A 258 -15.92 -10.76 -3.62
CA LYS A 258 -17.28 -10.56 -4.17
C LYS A 258 -17.87 -11.85 -4.73
N PHE A 259 -17.07 -12.65 -5.45
CA PHE A 259 -17.51 -13.94 -5.95
C PHE A 259 -17.84 -14.89 -4.78
N GLN A 260 -16.93 -15.06 -3.83
CA GLN A 260 -17.08 -15.98 -2.70
C GLN A 260 -18.28 -15.64 -1.81
N SER A 261 -18.65 -14.36 -1.71
CA SER A 261 -19.80 -13.90 -0.91
C SER A 261 -21.14 -13.98 -1.64
N THR A 262 -21.15 -13.95 -2.98
CA THR A 262 -22.40 -13.83 -3.75
C THR A 262 -22.68 -14.99 -4.70
N GLY A 263 -21.67 -15.79 -5.05
CA GLY A 263 -21.73 -16.83 -6.08
C GLY A 263 -21.97 -16.30 -7.51
N GLN A 264 -21.94 -14.99 -7.74
CA GLN A 264 -22.26 -14.43 -9.06
C GLN A 264 -21.09 -14.56 -10.03
N GLU A 265 -21.28 -15.32 -11.12
CA GLU A 265 -20.28 -15.60 -12.15
C GLU A 265 -19.62 -14.35 -12.74
N LYS A 266 -20.34 -13.22 -12.82
CA LYS A 266 -19.77 -11.94 -13.27
C LYS A 266 -18.52 -11.54 -12.48
N TYR A 267 -18.48 -11.82 -11.18
CA TYR A 267 -17.32 -11.51 -10.34
C TYR A 267 -16.18 -12.50 -10.53
N LEU A 268 -16.47 -13.77 -10.82
CA LEU A 268 -15.44 -14.73 -11.22
C LEU A 268 -14.78 -14.33 -12.55
N ASN A 269 -15.57 -13.85 -13.51
CA ASN A 269 -15.07 -13.35 -14.79
C ASN A 269 -14.17 -12.13 -14.60
N LEU A 270 -14.56 -11.19 -13.74
CA LEU A 270 -13.74 -10.02 -13.40
C LEU A 270 -12.48 -10.42 -12.62
N GLN A 271 -12.58 -11.30 -11.62
CA GLN A 271 -11.43 -11.84 -10.91
C GLN A 271 -10.41 -12.45 -11.87
N THR A 272 -10.88 -13.29 -12.80
CA THR A 272 -10.07 -13.97 -13.82
C THR A 272 -9.42 -12.97 -14.77
N HIS A 273 -10.16 -11.94 -15.21
CA HIS A 273 -9.64 -10.89 -16.07
C HIS A 273 -8.44 -10.18 -15.42
N TYR A 274 -8.58 -9.70 -14.19
CA TYR A 274 -7.50 -8.99 -13.49
C TYR A 274 -6.36 -9.91 -13.07
N PHE A 275 -6.63 -11.18 -12.76
CA PHE A 275 -5.59 -12.18 -12.54
C PHE A 275 -4.75 -12.38 -13.81
N ASN A 276 -5.39 -12.51 -14.98
CA ASN A 276 -4.68 -12.65 -16.25
C ASN A 276 -3.91 -11.39 -16.64
N ARG A 277 -4.44 -10.20 -16.36
CA ARG A 277 -3.69 -8.93 -16.49
C ARG A 277 -2.42 -8.95 -15.63
N SER A 278 -2.53 -9.40 -14.38
CA SER A 278 -1.39 -9.54 -13.47
C SER A 278 -0.33 -10.53 -14.00
N LEU A 279 -0.75 -11.65 -14.59
CA LEU A 279 0.17 -12.58 -15.25
C LEU A 279 0.82 -11.97 -16.51
N GLY A 280 0.07 -11.16 -17.27
CA GLY A 280 0.57 -10.45 -18.45
C GLY A 280 1.62 -9.37 -18.14
N GLN A 281 1.74 -8.94 -16.88
CA GLN A 281 2.75 -8.00 -16.40
C GLN A 281 4.10 -8.66 -16.11
N ILE A 282 4.17 -10.00 -16.08
CA ILE A 282 5.42 -10.72 -15.83
C ILE A 282 6.33 -10.58 -17.05
N THR A 283 7.62 -10.31 -16.82
CA THR A 283 8.57 -10.11 -17.91
C THR A 283 8.76 -11.36 -18.78
N GLY A 284 8.76 -11.15 -20.10
CA GLY A 284 9.05 -12.16 -21.11
C GLY A 284 10.55 -12.39 -21.35
N LYS A 285 10.86 -13.30 -22.28
CA LYS A 285 12.24 -13.67 -22.69
C LYS A 285 13.02 -12.51 -23.30
N ASP A 286 12.30 -11.56 -23.86
CA ASP A 286 12.80 -10.36 -24.51
C ASP A 286 13.13 -9.24 -23.51
N SER A 287 12.78 -9.40 -22.23
CA SER A 287 13.12 -8.42 -21.20
C SER A 287 14.62 -8.44 -20.87
N PRO A 288 15.32 -7.29 -20.92
CA PRO A 288 16.72 -7.20 -20.51
C PRO A 288 16.92 -7.43 -19.00
N LEU A 289 15.85 -7.38 -18.21
CA LEU A 289 15.86 -7.62 -16.76
C LEU A 289 15.68 -9.12 -16.42
N GLY A 290 15.55 -9.98 -17.44
CA GLY A 290 15.35 -11.41 -17.33
C GLY A 290 13.88 -11.84 -17.41
N GLU A 291 13.67 -13.12 -17.69
CA GLU A 291 12.34 -13.75 -17.80
C GLU A 291 11.74 -14.03 -16.41
N PHE A 292 10.40 -14.05 -16.33
CA PHE A 292 9.63 -14.42 -15.14
C PHE A 292 9.89 -13.53 -13.91
N LYS A 293 10.08 -12.23 -14.14
CA LYS A 293 10.20 -11.23 -13.08
C LYS A 293 8.89 -10.45 -12.96
N CYS A 294 8.52 -10.09 -11.73
CA CYS A 294 7.38 -9.22 -11.45
C CYS A 294 7.87 -7.78 -11.34
N PRO A 295 7.63 -6.91 -12.34
CA PRO A 295 8.06 -5.52 -12.28
C PRO A 295 7.36 -4.74 -11.16
N GLU A 296 7.96 -3.62 -10.77
CA GLU A 296 7.23 -2.60 -10.01
C GLU A 296 6.18 -1.93 -10.90
N LEU A 297 6.61 -1.48 -12.08
CA LEU A 297 5.80 -0.74 -13.04
C LEU A 297 6.33 -0.89 -14.46
N TYR A 298 5.48 -0.54 -15.42
CA TYR A 298 5.86 -0.24 -16.80
C TYR A 298 5.79 1.27 -17.03
N TYR A 299 6.78 1.83 -17.71
CA TYR A 299 6.80 3.23 -18.09
C TYR A 299 7.11 3.42 -19.57
N LEU A 300 6.70 4.57 -20.11
CA LEU A 300 6.87 4.88 -21.52
C LEU A 300 8.29 5.35 -21.82
N GLU A 301 9.07 4.57 -22.55
CA GLU A 301 10.39 4.97 -23.05
C GLU A 301 10.38 4.89 -24.58
N GLN A 302 10.65 6.02 -25.25
CA GLN A 302 10.67 6.11 -26.71
C GLN A 302 9.39 5.55 -27.38
N GLY A 303 8.24 5.80 -26.76
CA GLY A 303 6.93 5.38 -27.26
C GLY A 303 6.58 3.91 -27.00
N LYS A 304 7.37 3.17 -26.21
CA LYS A 304 7.07 1.80 -25.80
C LYS A 304 7.06 1.67 -24.28
N TYR A 305 6.08 0.94 -23.75
CA TYR A 305 6.07 0.59 -22.34
C TYR A 305 7.09 -0.51 -22.06
N ILE A 306 8.02 -0.23 -21.16
CA ILE A 306 9.05 -1.18 -20.71
C ILE A 306 9.06 -1.28 -19.18
N PRO A 307 9.47 -2.42 -18.60
CA PRO A 307 9.60 -2.54 -17.16
C PRO A 307 10.71 -1.63 -16.63
N ASN A 308 10.53 -1.11 -15.43
CA ASN A 308 11.54 -0.28 -14.78
C ASN A 308 12.63 -1.11 -14.09
N ASP A 309 13.71 -0.41 -13.70
CA ASP A 309 14.93 -1.05 -13.19
C ASP A 309 14.74 -1.71 -11.81
N ALA A 310 13.69 -1.33 -11.07
CA ALA A 310 13.27 -1.94 -9.80
C ALA A 310 12.51 -3.28 -10.01
N THR A 311 13.00 -4.10 -10.93
CA THR A 311 12.43 -5.41 -11.27
C THR A 311 13.39 -6.54 -10.86
N PRO A 312 12.95 -7.54 -10.06
CA PRO A 312 11.59 -7.73 -9.54
C PRO A 312 11.30 -6.95 -8.25
N LEU A 313 10.04 -6.53 -8.08
CA LEU A 313 9.55 -5.93 -6.84
C LEU A 313 8.93 -6.98 -5.91
N LEU A 314 9.27 -6.97 -4.62
CA LEU A 314 8.70 -7.90 -3.63
C LEU A 314 7.19 -7.69 -3.42
N TRP A 315 6.72 -6.44 -3.47
CA TRP A 315 5.31 -6.11 -3.29
C TRP A 315 4.44 -6.71 -4.40
N THR A 316 4.85 -6.55 -5.67
CA THR A 316 4.15 -7.17 -6.82
C THR A 316 4.11 -8.68 -6.68
N GLN A 317 5.23 -9.31 -6.29
CA GLN A 317 5.30 -10.77 -6.08
C GLN A 317 4.32 -11.23 -4.98
N ALA A 318 4.28 -10.53 -3.85
CA ALA A 318 3.40 -10.86 -2.74
C ALA A 318 1.92 -10.75 -3.15
N ASN A 319 1.54 -9.67 -3.83
CA ASN A 319 0.15 -9.47 -4.27
C ASN A 319 -0.25 -10.51 -5.33
N LEU A 320 0.63 -10.82 -6.28
CA LEU A 320 0.36 -11.88 -7.28
C LEU A 320 0.18 -13.25 -6.62
N GLN A 321 1.00 -13.58 -5.62
CA GLN A 321 0.86 -14.83 -4.87
C GLN A 321 -0.50 -14.90 -4.16
N ILE A 322 -0.96 -13.79 -3.57
CA ILE A 322 -2.29 -13.70 -2.96
C ILE A 322 -3.39 -13.93 -4.01
N ALA A 323 -3.31 -13.25 -5.15
CA ALA A 323 -4.29 -13.39 -6.23
C ALA A 323 -4.35 -14.85 -6.75
N LEU A 324 -3.20 -15.51 -6.87
CA LEU A 324 -3.09 -16.92 -7.26
C LEU A 324 -3.80 -17.85 -6.26
N GLU A 325 -3.61 -17.64 -4.96
CA GLU A 325 -4.28 -18.45 -3.95
C GLU A 325 -5.80 -18.20 -3.92
N LEU A 326 -6.23 -16.97 -4.17
CA LEU A 326 -7.65 -16.63 -4.20
C LEU A 326 -8.37 -17.17 -5.44
N ILE A 327 -7.74 -17.17 -6.62
CA ILE A 327 -8.36 -17.77 -7.82
C ILE A 327 -8.48 -19.29 -7.68
N LYS A 328 -7.48 -19.97 -7.09
CA LYS A 328 -7.58 -21.41 -6.78
C LYS A 328 -8.80 -21.72 -5.91
N LYS A 329 -9.03 -20.90 -4.87
CA LYS A 329 -10.21 -21.04 -3.99
C LYS A 329 -11.52 -20.82 -4.74
N SER A 330 -11.60 -19.78 -5.57
CA SER A 330 -12.80 -19.49 -6.37
C SER A 330 -13.13 -20.62 -7.35
N LEU A 331 -12.12 -21.24 -7.98
CA LEU A 331 -12.31 -22.36 -8.90
C LEU A 331 -12.62 -23.70 -8.23
N SER A 332 -12.51 -23.77 -6.90
CA SER A 332 -12.79 -24.98 -6.11
C SER A 332 -14.15 -24.94 -5.41
N GLN A 333 -14.88 -23.82 -5.51
CA GLN A 333 -16.28 -23.69 -5.08
C GLN A 333 -17.20 -24.19 -6.19
#